data_AF-A0A4R8X8V3-F1
#
_entry.id   AF-A0A4R8X8V3-F1
#
_cell.length_a   1.000
_cell.length_b   1.000
_cell.length_c   1.000
_cell.angle_alpha   90.00
_cell.angle_beta   90.00
_cell.angle_gamma   90.00
#
_symmetry.space_group_name_H-M   'P 1'
#
loop_
_entity.id
_entity.type
_entity.pdbx_description
1 polymer ?
#
loop_
_entity_poly.entity_id
_entity_poly.type
_entity_poly.pdbx_seq_one_letter_code
_entity_poly.pdbx_strand_id
1 'polypeptide(L)'
;MDTLTDDATGCYVVTTASATRYWLDLDRRLLRRVTSPGVHAPLRLRQDGDDIDLFEVVRCHIGQSMVLLINLNVPGVWLTTRESTPVVRIDSVPKTLIRP
;
A
#
# COMPACT_ATOMS: atom_id res chain seq x y z
N MET A 1 -6.26 -0.52 -14.87
CA MET A 1 -5.00 0.25 -14.86
C MET A 1 -3.90 -0.73 -14.55
N ASP A 2 -2.82 -0.69 -15.31
CA ASP A 2 -1.84 -1.79 -15.32
C ASP A 2 -0.53 -1.45 -14.60
N THR A 3 -0.24 -0.15 -14.47
CA THR A 3 0.86 0.38 -13.67
C THR A 3 0.41 1.56 -12.83
N LEU A 4 1.03 1.76 -11.66
CA LEU A 4 0.91 2.96 -10.84
C LEU A 4 2.31 3.56 -10.64
N THR A 5 2.48 4.81 -11.06
CA THR A 5 3.74 5.57 -10.98
C THR A 5 3.72 6.51 -9.78
N ASP A 6 4.89 7.02 -9.39
CA ASP A 6 5.02 7.89 -8.21
C ASP A 6 4.35 9.27 -8.36
N ASP A 7 4.20 9.74 -9.60
CA ASP A 7 3.54 11.01 -9.95
C ASP A 7 2.01 10.88 -10.07
N ALA A 8 1.46 9.67 -9.91
CA ALA A 8 0.02 9.47 -9.94
C ALA A 8 -0.66 10.13 -8.72
N THR A 9 -1.92 10.52 -8.91
CA THR A 9 -2.74 11.20 -7.89
C THR A 9 -4.00 10.41 -7.59
N GLY A 10 -4.58 10.60 -6.40
CA GLY A 10 -5.79 9.92 -5.96
C GLY A 10 -5.51 8.66 -5.14
N CYS A 11 -6.54 7.82 -4.99
CA CYS A 11 -6.49 6.68 -4.10
C CYS A 11 -6.69 5.37 -4.85
N TYR A 12 -5.93 4.36 -4.46
CA TYR A 12 -5.87 3.09 -5.15
C TYR A 12 -5.87 1.92 -4.16
N VAL A 13 -6.43 0.80 -4.59
CA VAL A 13 -6.22 -0.49 -3.94
C VAL A 13 -5.41 -1.38 -4.86
N VAL A 14 -4.25 -1.79 -4.38
CA VAL A 14 -3.36 -2.75 -5.06
C VAL A 14 -3.56 -4.11 -4.41
N THR A 15 -3.97 -5.10 -5.20
CA THR A 15 -4.09 -6.50 -4.75
C THR A 15 -2.90 -7.28 -5.28
N THR A 16 -2.28 -8.08 -4.41
CA THR A 16 -1.10 -8.90 -4.72
C THR A 16 -1.47 -10.38 -4.81
N ALA A 17 -0.58 -11.21 -5.39
CA ALA A 17 -0.81 -12.64 -5.62
C ALA A 17 -1.06 -13.42 -4.33
N SER A 18 -0.49 -12.98 -3.20
CA SER A 18 -0.79 -13.53 -1.86
C SER A 18 -2.10 -13.01 -1.26
N ALA A 19 -3.01 -12.50 -2.09
CA ALA A 19 -4.29 -11.88 -1.73
C ALA A 19 -4.18 -10.70 -0.75
N THR A 20 -2.98 -10.16 -0.52
CA THR A 20 -2.80 -8.98 0.32
C THR A 20 -3.23 -7.74 -0.45
N ARG A 21 -3.98 -6.86 0.22
CA ARG A 21 -4.48 -5.61 -0.32
C ARG A 21 -3.77 -4.44 0.35
N TYR A 22 -3.26 -3.53 -0.46
CA TYR A 22 -2.69 -2.26 -0.03
C TYR A 22 -3.58 -1.14 -0.52
N TRP A 23 -3.96 -0.25 0.38
CA TRP A 23 -4.58 1.02 0.04
C TRP A 23 -3.49 2.09 -0.02
N LEU A 24 -3.42 2.81 -1.12
CA LEU A 24 -2.46 3.87 -1.38
C LEU A 24 -3.25 5.17 -1.57
N ASP A 25 -2.97 6.16 -0.74
CA ASP A 25 -3.41 7.54 -0.94
C ASP A 25 -2.22 8.34 -1.46
N LEU A 26 -2.19 8.57 -2.76
CA LEU A 26 -1.08 9.28 -3.39
C LEU A 26 -1.20 10.80 -3.23
N ASP A 27 -2.40 11.31 -2.91
CA ASP A 27 -2.59 12.73 -2.61
C ASP A 27 -2.04 13.07 -1.23
N ARG A 28 -2.29 12.21 -0.23
CA ARG A 28 -1.81 12.38 1.15
C ARG A 28 -0.46 11.72 1.41
N ARG A 29 0.05 10.94 0.43
CA ARG A 29 1.27 10.14 0.56
C ARG A 29 1.20 9.16 1.74
N LEU A 30 0.16 8.33 1.75
CA LEU A 30 -0.08 7.30 2.77
C LEU A 30 -0.23 5.90 2.17
N LEU A 31 0.27 4.90 2.90
CA LEU A 31 0.09 3.48 2.66
C LEU A 31 -0.65 2.85 3.84
N ARG A 32 -1.64 2.01 3.55
CA ARG A 32 -2.27 1.14 4.53
C ARG A 32 -2.37 -0.28 4.01
N ARG A 33 -2.00 -1.28 4.80
CA ARG A 33 -2.31 -2.68 4.48
C ARG A 33 -3.72 -3.00 4.98
N VAL A 34 -4.61 -3.38 4.08
CA VAL A 34 -6.01 -3.70 4.39
C VAL A 34 -6.10 -5.16 4.81
N THR A 35 -6.52 -5.40 6.05
CA THR A 35 -6.80 -6.74 6.56
C THR A 35 -8.16 -7.23 6.06
N SER A 36 -8.24 -8.48 5.62
CA SER A 36 -9.52 -9.10 5.26
C SER A 36 -10.33 -9.39 6.53
N PRO A 37 -11.64 -9.11 6.56
CA PRO A 37 -12.48 -9.27 7.76
C PRO A 37 -12.70 -10.72 8.26
N GLY A 38 -12.03 -11.72 7.66
CA GLY A 38 -12.16 -13.14 8.03
C GLY A 38 -10.97 -13.74 8.78
N VAL A 39 -9.89 -12.99 9.03
CA VAL A 39 -8.73 -13.50 9.76
C VAL A 39 -8.82 -13.05 11.22
N HIS A 40 -9.00 -14.02 12.11
CA HIS A 40 -9.10 -13.87 13.56
C HIS A 40 -8.04 -12.92 14.13
N ALA A 41 -8.51 -11.81 14.71
CA ALA A 41 -7.77 -10.74 15.36
C ALA A 41 -6.65 -10.10 14.50
N PRO A 42 -6.51 -8.77 14.48
CA PRO A 42 -5.29 -8.18 13.94
C PRO A 42 -4.15 -8.58 14.86
N LEU A 43 -3.50 -9.70 14.57
CA LEU A 43 -2.10 -9.86 14.92
C LEU A 43 -1.46 -8.59 14.33
N ARG A 44 -1.03 -7.64 15.17
CA ARG A 44 -0.42 -6.35 14.79
C ARG A 44 0.94 -6.55 14.10
N LEU A 45 1.02 -7.52 13.21
CA LEU A 45 2.19 -7.84 12.43
C LEU A 45 2.29 -6.73 11.39
N ARG A 46 3.37 -5.96 11.45
CA ARG A 46 3.75 -4.97 10.42
C ARG A 46 2.83 -3.74 10.28
N GLN A 47 2.19 -3.31 11.37
CA GLN A 47 1.29 -2.14 11.41
C GLN A 47 0.08 -2.29 10.46
N ASP A 48 -0.47 -3.51 10.41
CA ASP A 48 -1.70 -3.79 9.66
C ASP A 48 -2.86 -2.91 10.13
N GLY A 49 -3.49 -2.21 9.19
CA GLY A 49 -4.59 -1.28 9.46
C GLY A 49 -4.19 0.15 9.81
N ASP A 50 -2.92 0.40 10.12
CA ASP A 50 -2.41 1.76 10.40
C ASP A 50 -1.96 2.45 9.10
N ASP A 51 -2.05 3.79 9.10
CA ASP A 51 -1.45 4.61 8.05
C ASP A 51 0.06 4.71 8.25
N ILE A 52 0.79 4.46 7.17
CA ILE A 52 2.24 4.53 7.08
C ILE A 52 2.58 5.60 6.05
N ASP A 53 3.56 6.45 6.35
CA ASP A 53 4.02 7.46 5.40
C ASP A 53 4.63 6.79 4.16
N LEU A 54 4.06 7.08 3.00
CA LEU A 54 4.53 6.62 1.70
C LEU A 54 5.46 7.68 1.11
N PHE A 55 6.74 7.36 1.00
CA PHE A 55 7.71 8.27 0.40
C PHE A 55 7.71 8.17 -1.12
N GLU A 56 7.78 6.94 -1.66
CA GLU A 56 7.90 6.73 -3.11
C GLU A 56 7.27 5.42 -3.59
N VAL A 57 6.61 5.45 -4.75
CA VAL A 57 6.22 4.30 -5.54
C VAL A 57 7.32 3.97 -6.55
N VAL A 58 8.30 3.17 -6.12
CA VAL A 58 9.44 2.76 -6.96
C VAL A 58 8.98 1.83 -8.10
N ARG A 59 8.07 0.90 -7.80
CA ARG A 59 7.52 -0.02 -8.81
C ARG A 59 6.13 -0.50 -8.40
N CYS A 60 5.17 -0.35 -9.31
CA CYS A 60 3.85 -0.98 -9.18
C CYS A 60 3.31 -1.27 -10.58
N HIS A 61 3.40 -2.54 -11.01
CA HIS A 61 2.94 -3.02 -12.32
C HIS A 61 2.33 -4.40 -12.15
N ILE A 62 1.19 -4.68 -12.80
CA ILE A 62 0.56 -6.00 -12.78
C ILE A 62 1.54 -7.07 -13.29
N GLY A 63 1.69 -8.17 -12.56
CA GLY A 63 2.64 -9.24 -12.87
C GLY A 63 4.03 -9.06 -12.27
N GLN A 64 4.35 -7.92 -11.65
CA GLN A 64 5.63 -7.69 -10.96
C GLN A 64 5.44 -7.42 -9.47
N SER A 65 6.47 -7.71 -8.67
CA SER A 65 6.50 -7.32 -7.25
C SER A 65 6.37 -5.81 -7.12
N MET A 66 5.45 -5.37 -6.24
CA MET A 66 5.37 -3.96 -5.86
C MET A 66 6.57 -3.63 -4.97
N VAL A 67 7.17 -2.47 -5.20
CA VAL A 67 8.26 -1.92 -4.37
C VAL A 67 7.92 -0.49 -4.00
N LEU A 68 7.90 -0.22 -2.69
CA LEU A 68 7.60 1.09 -2.11
C LEU A 68 8.72 1.50 -1.16
N LEU A 69 9.01 2.80 -1.09
CA LEU A 69 9.76 3.39 0.02
C LEU A 69 8.78 3.99 1.01
N ILE A 70 8.87 3.58 2.26
CA ILE A 70 7.97 4.00 3.33
C ILE A 70 8.75 4.41 4.57
N ASN A 71 8.21 5.32 5.38
CA ASN A 71 8.76 5.62 6.69
C ASN A 71 7.92 4.92 7.78
N LEU A 72 8.54 3.98 8.48
CA LEU A 72 7.92 3.26 9.62
C LEU A 72 8.10 3.98 10.96
N ASN A 73 8.74 5.15 10.95
CA ASN A 73 9.08 5.95 12.13
C ASN A 73 9.92 5.17 13.16
N VAL A 74 10.81 4.31 12.67
CA VAL A 74 11.76 3.54 13.51
C VAL A 74 13.00 4.40 13.77
N PRO A 75 13.41 4.63 15.03
CA PRO A 75 14.59 5.43 15.35
C PRO A 75 15.86 4.93 14.64
N GLY A 76 16.58 5.85 14.00
CA GLY A 76 17.82 5.53 13.25
C GLY A 76 17.60 4.92 11.85
N VAL A 77 16.35 4.69 11.43
CA VAL A 77 16.01 4.20 10.09
C VAL A 77 15.30 5.32 9.33
N TRP A 78 15.92 5.81 8.24
CA TRP A 78 15.34 6.91 7.46
C TRP A 78 14.14 6.45 6.64
N LEU A 79 14.29 5.39 5.86
CA LEU A 79 13.25 4.80 5.02
C LEU A 79 13.39 3.27 5.06
N THR A 80 12.27 2.59 4.82
CA THR A 80 12.18 1.14 4.69
C THR A 80 11.68 0.80 3.30
N THR A 81 12.35 -0.11 2.61
CA THR A 81 11.85 -0.69 1.36
C THR A 81 10.86 -1.79 1.67
N ARG A 82 9.65 -1.69 1.11
CA ARG A 82 8.64 -2.74 1.19
C ARG A 82 8.44 -3.37 -0.18
N GLU A 83 8.72 -4.68 -0.25
CA GLU A 83 8.49 -5.49 -1.43
C GLU A 83 7.35 -6.49 -1.20
N SER A 84 6.50 -6.70 -2.19
CA SER A 84 5.37 -7.65 -2.14
C SER A 84 5.54 -8.83 -3.09
N THR A 85 4.62 -9.80 -3.01
CA THR A 85 4.36 -10.72 -4.12
C THR A 85 3.82 -9.96 -5.35
N PRO A 86 3.82 -10.56 -6.55
CA PRO A 86 3.38 -9.86 -7.76
C PRO A 86 2.00 -9.21 -7.64
N VAL A 87 1.87 -8.00 -8.18
CA VAL A 87 0.58 -7.29 -8.27
C VAL A 87 -0.33 -8.04 -9.24
N VAL A 88 -1.59 -8.24 -8.88
CA VAL A 88 -2.58 -8.88 -9.75
C VAL A 88 -3.73 -7.95 -10.13
N ARG A 89 -3.91 -6.85 -9.40
CA ARG A 89 -4.97 -5.86 -9.67
C ARG A 89 -4.64 -4.50 -9.08
N ILE A 90 -4.99 -3.44 -9.79
CA ILE A 90 -4.91 -2.04 -9.35
C ILE A 90 -6.25 -1.38 -9.65
N ASP A 91 -6.95 -0.94 -8.60
CA ASP A 91 -8.25 -0.29 -8.73
C ASP A 91 -8.21 1.12 -8.14
N SER A 92 -8.71 2.11 -8.87
CA SER A 92 -8.96 3.44 -8.30
C SER A 92 -10.14 3.40 -7.33
N VAL A 93 -10.04 4.10 -6.21
CA VAL A 93 -11.11 4.21 -5.22
C VAL A 93 -11.60 5.66 -5.15
N PRO A 94 -12.93 5.89 -5.23
CA PRO A 94 -13.51 7.21 -5.02
C PRO A 94 -13.13 7.81 -3.65
N LYS A 95 -12.78 9.10 -3.61
CA LYS A 95 -12.40 9.80 -2.38
C LYS A 95 -13.45 9.76 -1.26
N THR A 96 -14.72 9.58 -1.62
CA THR A 96 -15.85 9.50 -0.67
C THR A 96 -15.88 8.21 0.15
N LEU A 97 -15.10 7.19 -0.21
CA LEU A 97 -14.96 5.95 0.57
C LEU A 97 -13.74 5.97 1.52
N ILE A 98 -13.05 7.11 1.60
CA ILE A 98 -11.91 7.31 2.48
C ILE A 98 -12.44 7.69 3.86
N ARG A 99 -12.25 6.81 4.85
CA ARG A 99 -12.58 7.13 6.24
C ARG A 99 -11.61 8.22 6.74
N PRO A 100 -12.09 9.29 7.41
CA PRO A 100 -11.25 10.38 7.89
C PRO A 100 -10.15 9.90 8.85
#